data_AF-A0A2M6WWB7-F1
#
_entry.id   AF-A0A2M6WWB7-F1
#
_cell.length_a   1.000
_cell.length_b   1.000
_cell.length_c   1.000
_cell.angle_alpha   90.00
_cell.angle_beta   90.00
_cell.angle_gamma   90.00
#
_symmetry.space_group_name_H-M   'P 1'
#
loop_
_entity.id
_entity.type
_entity.pdbx_description
1 polymer ?
#
loop_
_entity_poly.entity_id
_entity_poly.type
_entity_poly.pdbx_seq_one_letter_code
_entity_poly.pdbx_strand_id
1 'polypeptide(L)'
;QMEDTDPFLVQVAAYCHDLGRLEEERRGLVDPRPKTSLDHGEMSIEPTKKILAKIDVSGQGAEKILETIKIHPMRKYKGDNKIALILQDADRSDGFGKMALLRFAAFNCELPIKEPTNKKIFDREFSKMIKLLKNDKKARKRMIETLRYVAQWYEDLLNIDSAKKYLHKDYLFNINFLKQIESWD
;
A
#
# COMPACT_ATOMS: atom_id res chain seq x y z
N GLN A 1 4.36 14.58 -19.59
CA GLN A 1 3.88 15.63 -18.68
C GLN A 1 3.10 14.95 -17.56
N MET A 2 3.71 14.83 -16.38
CA MET A 2 3.12 14.16 -15.23
C MET A 2 2.10 15.08 -14.57
N GLU A 3 0.82 14.71 -14.55
CA GLU A 3 -0.31 15.11 -13.69
C GLU A 3 -0.52 16.62 -13.32
N ASP A 4 0.28 17.56 -13.82
CA ASP A 4 0.26 18.99 -13.48
C ASP A 4 0.16 19.24 -11.96
N THR A 5 1.02 18.55 -11.21
CA THR A 5 1.10 18.60 -9.75
C THR A 5 2.57 18.72 -9.35
N ASP A 6 2.87 19.58 -8.37
CA ASP A 6 4.23 19.78 -7.87
C ASP A 6 4.81 18.48 -7.27
N PRO A 7 5.85 17.87 -7.87
CA PRO A 7 6.44 16.65 -7.38
C PRO A 7 7.04 16.77 -5.97
N PHE A 8 7.44 17.97 -5.55
CA PHE A 8 7.95 18.19 -4.21
C PHE A 8 6.85 17.97 -3.15
N LEU A 9 5.66 18.53 -3.36
CA LEU A 9 4.54 18.37 -2.43
C LEU A 9 4.06 16.92 -2.33
N VAL A 10 4.07 16.18 -3.45
CA VAL A 10 3.76 14.74 -3.46
C VAL A 10 4.78 13.95 -2.64
N GLN A 11 6.07 14.23 -2.80
CA GLN A 11 7.13 13.57 -2.02
C GLN A 11 6.98 13.85 -0.53
N VAL A 12 6.73 15.10 -0.14
CA VAL A 12 6.50 15.45 1.27
C VAL A 12 5.30 14.70 1.83
N ALA A 13 4.17 14.64 1.11
CA ALA A 13 3.00 13.87 1.54
C ALA A 13 3.33 12.38 1.68
N ALA A 14 4.06 11.80 0.73
CA ALA A 14 4.48 10.40 0.77
C ALA A 14 5.38 10.09 1.98
N TYR A 15 6.29 10.97 2.37
CA TYR A 15 7.11 10.77 3.57
C TYR A 15 6.32 10.91 4.88
N CYS A 16 5.20 11.62 4.86
CA CYS A 16 4.47 11.97 6.07
C CYS A 16 3.21 11.13 6.32
N HIS A 17 2.68 10.44 5.31
CA HIS A 17 1.35 9.81 5.38
C HIS A 17 1.20 8.77 6.49
N ASP A 18 2.28 8.05 6.82
CA ASP A 18 2.28 6.92 7.76
C ASP A 18 2.90 7.26 9.13
N LEU A 19 3.18 8.52 9.43
CA LEU A 19 3.86 8.91 10.69
C LEU A 19 3.07 8.52 11.96
N GLY A 20 1.75 8.40 11.85
CA GLY A 20 0.83 7.98 12.91
C GLY A 20 0.78 6.48 13.14
N ARG A 21 1.33 5.65 12.23
CA ARG A 21 1.23 4.18 12.27
C ARG A 21 1.78 3.57 13.57
N LEU A 22 2.92 4.07 14.04
CA LEU A 22 3.54 3.57 15.28
C LEU A 22 2.66 3.82 16.52
N GLU A 23 1.94 4.94 16.53
CA GLU A 23 1.05 5.27 17.64
C GLU A 23 -0.26 4.46 17.58
N GLU A 24 -0.79 4.23 16.36
CA GLU A 24 -1.90 3.32 16.09
C GLU A 24 -1.59 1.89 16.60
N GLU A 25 -0.41 1.38 16.26
CA GLU A 25 0.10 0.08 16.72
C GLU A 25 0.21 0.00 18.24
N ARG A 26 0.83 1.00 18.89
CA ARG A 26 0.97 1.05 20.35
C ARG A 26 -0.36 1.05 21.08
N ARG A 27 -1.39 1.66 20.50
CA ARG A 27 -2.75 1.72 21.07
C ARG A 27 -3.57 0.46 20.78
N GLY A 28 -3.01 -0.50 20.03
CA GLY A 28 -3.72 -1.71 19.63
C GLY A 28 -4.93 -1.44 18.72
N LEU A 29 -4.89 -0.34 17.96
CA LEU A 29 -5.98 0.11 17.09
C LEU A 29 -5.87 -0.42 15.65
N VAL A 30 -4.89 -1.28 15.39
CA VAL A 30 -4.68 -1.91 14.09
C VAL A 30 -5.75 -2.98 13.87
N ASP A 31 -6.91 -2.60 13.33
CA ASP A 31 -7.86 -3.55 12.74
C ASP A 31 -7.52 -3.70 11.25
N PRO A 32 -7.23 -4.90 10.74
CA PRO A 32 -7.06 -5.15 9.30
C PRO A 32 -8.33 -4.89 8.47
N ARG A 33 -9.46 -4.57 9.11
CA ARG A 33 -10.72 -4.18 8.47
C ARG A 33 -11.06 -2.75 8.85
N PRO A 34 -11.58 -1.94 7.91
CA PRO A 34 -11.93 -0.55 8.18
C PRO A 34 -13.15 -0.52 9.10
N LYS A 35 -12.91 -0.47 10.41
CA LYS A 35 -13.94 -0.24 11.42
C LYS A 35 -13.45 0.84 12.38
N THR A 36 -13.70 2.09 11.98
CA THR A 36 -14.07 3.20 12.88
C THR A 36 -13.09 3.61 13.99
N SER A 37 -11.87 3.08 14.05
CA SER A 37 -10.84 3.53 15.00
C SER A 37 -10.09 4.72 14.44
N LEU A 38 -9.59 5.58 15.34
CA LEU A 38 -8.69 6.69 15.03
C LEU A 38 -7.63 6.25 14.03
N ASP A 39 -7.76 6.78 12.83
CA ASP A 39 -6.98 6.40 11.67
C ASP A 39 -5.56 6.98 11.80
N HIS A 40 -4.52 6.19 11.52
CA HIS A 40 -3.14 6.69 11.40
C HIS A 40 -3.03 7.94 10.53
N GLY A 41 -3.93 8.14 9.56
CA GLY A 41 -4.05 9.40 8.82
C GLY A 41 -4.30 10.62 9.72
N GLU A 42 -5.23 10.54 10.69
CA GLU A 42 -5.47 11.63 11.65
C GLU A 42 -4.30 11.80 12.62
N MET A 43 -3.70 10.69 13.09
CA MET A 43 -2.55 10.73 13.99
C MET A 43 -1.29 11.30 13.32
N SER A 44 -1.20 11.23 11.98
CA SER A 44 -0.10 11.77 11.20
C SER A 44 -0.16 13.30 11.02
N ILE A 45 -1.27 13.95 11.34
CA ILE A 45 -1.46 15.40 11.08
C ILE A 45 -0.49 16.27 11.89
N GLU A 46 -0.45 16.10 13.21
CA GLU A 46 0.41 16.92 14.07
C GLU A 46 1.91 16.74 13.82
N PRO A 47 2.47 15.52 13.65
CA PRO A 47 3.87 15.39 13.27
C PRO A 47 4.13 15.97 11.87
N THR A 48 3.20 15.86 10.93
CA THR A 48 3.32 16.49 9.60
C THR A 48 3.41 18.00 9.71
N LYS A 49 2.51 18.68 10.46
CA LYS A 49 2.55 20.14 10.64
C LYS A 49 3.92 20.62 11.10
N LYS A 50 4.55 19.89 12.04
CA LYS A 50 5.90 20.20 12.54
C LYS A 50 6.97 20.06 11.46
N ILE A 51 6.84 19.08 10.56
CA ILE A 51 7.77 18.91 9.44
C ILE A 51 7.56 20.03 8.42
N LEU A 52 6.33 20.32 8.02
CA LEU A 52 6.00 21.38 7.06
C LEU A 52 6.54 22.74 7.49
N ALA A 53 6.39 23.08 8.78
CA ALA A 53 6.93 24.31 9.35
C ALA A 53 8.47 24.36 9.32
N LYS A 54 9.17 23.23 9.38
CA LYS A 54 10.65 23.17 9.32
C LYS A 54 11.19 23.26 7.90
N ILE A 55 10.38 22.95 6.89
CA ILE A 55 10.76 22.99 5.46
C ILE A 55 10.08 24.15 4.72
N ASP A 56 9.55 25.12 5.45
CA ASP A 56 8.90 26.33 4.94
C ASP A 56 7.74 26.08 3.94
N VAL A 57 7.04 24.95 4.09
CA VAL A 57 5.82 24.67 3.32
C VAL A 57 4.60 25.22 4.05
N SER A 58 3.90 26.16 3.41
CA SER A 58 2.76 26.88 3.98
C SER A 58 1.62 27.10 2.96
N GLY A 59 0.53 27.72 3.40
CA GLY A 59 -0.63 28.06 2.55
C GLY A 59 -1.28 26.84 1.91
N GLN A 60 -1.73 26.99 0.66
CA GLN A 60 -2.46 25.94 -0.07
C GLN A 60 -1.66 24.64 -0.22
N GLY A 61 -0.33 24.70 -0.31
CA GLY A 61 0.51 23.50 -0.38
C GLY A 61 0.45 22.67 0.90
N ALA A 62 0.56 23.34 2.05
CA ALA A 62 0.41 22.69 3.36
C ALA A 62 -1.00 22.11 3.56
N GLU A 63 -2.04 22.87 3.21
CA GLU A 63 -3.44 22.41 3.31
C GLU A 63 -3.68 21.14 2.50
N LYS A 64 -3.21 21.10 1.24
CA LYS A 64 -3.34 19.92 0.38
C LYS A 64 -2.60 18.71 0.92
N ILE A 65 -1.41 18.89 1.51
CA ILE A 65 -0.66 17.79 2.13
C ILE A 65 -1.40 17.26 3.36
N LEU A 66 -1.88 18.15 4.25
CA LEU A 66 -2.59 17.73 5.46
C LEU A 66 -3.91 17.04 5.13
N GLU A 67 -4.67 17.55 4.16
CA GLU A 67 -5.85 16.86 3.64
C GLU A 67 -5.46 15.47 3.14
N THR A 68 -4.47 15.40 2.23
CA THR A 68 -3.98 14.13 1.65
C THR A 68 -3.68 13.10 2.73
N ILE A 69 -2.92 13.47 3.76
CA ILE A 69 -2.57 12.57 4.86
C ILE A 69 -3.79 12.13 5.65
N LYS A 70 -4.76 13.02 5.86
CA LYS A 70 -6.00 12.64 6.54
C LYS A 70 -6.80 11.60 5.76
N ILE A 71 -6.86 11.75 4.43
CA ILE A 71 -7.79 10.98 3.58
C ILE A 71 -7.13 9.79 2.86
N HIS A 72 -5.80 9.68 2.85
CA HIS A 72 -5.11 8.60 2.15
C HIS A 72 -5.61 7.19 2.53
N PRO A 73 -6.02 6.89 3.79
CA PRO A 73 -6.50 5.55 4.16
C PRO A 73 -7.92 5.26 3.64
N MET A 74 -8.64 6.30 3.20
CA MET A 74 -9.97 6.12 2.62
C MET A 74 -9.90 5.21 1.39
N ARG A 75 -10.82 4.23 1.31
CA ARG A 75 -10.86 3.27 0.20
C ARG A 75 -10.88 3.93 -1.18
N LYS A 76 -11.60 5.05 -1.33
CA LYS A 76 -11.64 5.84 -2.57
C LYS A 76 -11.92 7.31 -2.27
N TYR A 77 -11.00 8.18 -2.66
CA TYR A 77 -11.23 9.62 -2.65
C TYR A 77 -11.94 10.07 -3.94
N LYS A 78 -12.82 11.06 -3.84
CA LYS A 78 -13.58 11.62 -4.97
C LYS A 78 -13.44 13.14 -5.11
N GLY A 79 -12.51 13.75 -4.37
CA GLY A 79 -12.25 15.19 -4.47
C GLY A 79 -11.24 15.51 -5.57
N ASP A 80 -10.80 16.77 -5.58
CA ASP A 80 -9.96 17.36 -6.63
C ASP A 80 -8.48 17.54 -6.20
N ASN A 81 -8.14 17.17 -4.96
CA ASN A 81 -6.77 17.19 -4.50
C ASN A 81 -5.93 16.10 -5.18
N LYS A 82 -5.26 16.49 -6.27
CA LYS A 82 -4.40 15.60 -7.06
C LYS A 82 -3.27 14.94 -6.27
N ILE A 83 -2.74 15.60 -5.22
CA ILE A 83 -1.71 15.00 -4.37
C ILE A 83 -2.26 13.76 -3.67
N ALA A 84 -3.50 13.82 -3.19
CA ALA A 84 -4.16 12.69 -2.56
C ALA A 84 -4.42 11.55 -3.54
N LEU A 85 -4.88 11.86 -4.76
CA LEU A 85 -5.10 10.86 -5.81
C LEU A 85 -3.81 10.13 -6.17
N ILE A 86 -2.71 10.88 -6.36
CA ILE A 86 -1.39 10.33 -6.66
C ILE A 86 -0.87 9.48 -5.49
N LEU A 87 -0.96 9.99 -4.25
CA LEU A 87 -0.48 9.28 -3.07
C LEU A 87 -1.24 7.96 -2.87
N GLN A 88 -2.57 7.99 -2.99
CA GLN A 88 -3.37 6.77 -2.84
C GLN A 88 -3.00 5.69 -3.88
N ASP A 89 -2.67 6.09 -5.10
CA ASP A 89 -2.23 5.14 -6.13
C ASP A 89 -0.81 4.63 -5.88
N ALA A 90 0.08 5.50 -5.40
CA ALA A 90 1.43 5.13 -5.00
C ALA A 90 1.45 4.17 -3.80
N ASP A 91 0.62 4.41 -2.78
CA ASP A 91 0.49 3.53 -1.62
C ASP A 91 -0.05 2.15 -2.04
N ARG A 92 -1.10 2.11 -2.87
CA ARG A 92 -1.63 0.85 -3.42
C ARG A 92 -0.65 0.12 -4.35
N SER A 93 0.29 0.84 -4.96
CA SER A 93 1.28 0.25 -5.88
C SER A 93 2.11 -0.85 -5.22
N ASP A 94 2.35 -0.71 -3.92
CA ASP A 94 3.10 -1.62 -3.07
C ASP A 94 2.36 -2.96 -2.83
N GLY A 95 1.08 -3.03 -3.21
CA GLY A 95 0.30 -4.27 -3.26
C GLY A 95 0.53 -5.13 -4.52
N PHE A 96 1.30 -4.66 -5.50
CA PHE A 96 1.47 -5.36 -6.79
C PHE A 96 2.87 -5.95 -6.98
N GLY A 97 2.92 -7.02 -7.77
CA GLY A 97 4.18 -7.65 -8.17
C GLY A 97 4.76 -8.60 -7.13
N LYS A 98 5.96 -9.11 -7.43
CA LYS A 98 6.53 -10.22 -6.64
C LYS A 98 6.90 -9.85 -5.21
N MET A 99 7.32 -8.60 -4.97
CA MET A 99 7.63 -8.10 -3.62
C MET A 99 6.38 -8.06 -2.74
N ALA A 100 5.24 -7.62 -3.31
CA ALA A 100 3.96 -7.65 -2.61
C ALA A 100 3.58 -9.06 -2.17
N LEU A 101 3.77 -10.07 -3.03
CA LEU A 101 3.49 -11.47 -2.66
C LEU A 101 4.31 -11.94 -1.46
N LEU A 102 5.61 -11.60 -1.39
CA LEU A 102 6.44 -11.95 -0.23
C LEU A 102 5.93 -11.27 1.05
N ARG A 103 5.49 -10.02 0.96
CA ARG A 103 4.92 -9.30 2.10
C ARG A 103 3.60 -9.90 2.54
N PHE A 104 2.70 -10.22 1.61
CA PHE A 104 1.44 -10.91 1.94
C PHE A 104 1.68 -12.28 2.57
N ALA A 105 2.70 -13.01 2.10
CA ALA A 105 3.09 -14.26 2.70
C ALA A 105 3.59 -14.08 4.14
N ALA A 106 4.42 -13.08 4.39
CA ALA A 106 4.95 -12.79 5.73
C ALA A 106 3.85 -12.32 6.69
N PHE A 107 3.07 -11.31 6.31
CA PHE A 107 2.14 -10.62 7.22
C PHE A 107 0.74 -11.24 7.24
N ASN A 108 0.13 -11.47 6.07
CA ASN A 108 -1.25 -11.95 6.01
C ASN A 108 -1.36 -13.48 6.15
N CYS A 109 -0.36 -14.19 5.65
CA CYS A 109 -0.31 -15.65 5.72
C CYS A 109 0.51 -16.15 6.92
N GLU A 110 1.16 -15.27 7.66
CA GLU A 110 2.00 -15.58 8.83
C GLU A 110 3.12 -16.60 8.50
N LEU A 111 3.59 -16.63 7.25
CA LEU A 111 4.65 -17.53 6.82
C LEU A 111 6.02 -16.99 7.25
N PRO A 112 6.99 -17.85 7.57
CA PRO A 112 8.33 -17.44 8.01
C PRO A 112 9.19 -16.96 6.83
N ILE A 113 8.76 -15.90 6.15
CA ILE A 113 9.44 -15.25 5.02
C ILE A 113 10.28 -14.10 5.57
N LYS A 114 11.56 -14.06 5.19
CA LYS A 114 12.46 -12.96 5.58
C LYS A 114 12.40 -11.84 4.57
N GLU A 115 12.60 -10.61 5.04
CA GLU A 115 12.77 -9.46 4.16
C GLU A 115 14.02 -9.65 3.27
N PRO A 116 13.88 -9.57 1.94
CA PRO A 116 15.00 -9.77 1.03
C PRO A 116 15.84 -8.50 0.88
N THR A 117 17.13 -8.58 1.21
CA THR A 117 18.07 -7.45 1.06
C THR A 117 18.81 -7.43 -0.29
N ASN A 118 18.64 -8.48 -1.10
CA ASN A 118 19.20 -8.59 -2.44
C ASN A 118 18.46 -9.65 -3.27
N LYS A 119 18.75 -9.71 -4.57
CA LYS A 119 18.11 -10.63 -5.52
C LYS A 119 18.25 -12.11 -5.13
N LYS A 120 19.42 -12.54 -4.65
CA LYS A 120 19.64 -13.95 -4.27
C LYS A 120 18.75 -14.37 -3.09
N ILE A 121 18.62 -13.49 -2.10
CA ILE A 121 17.72 -13.73 -0.97
C ILE A 121 16.26 -13.69 -1.45
N PHE A 122 15.92 -12.72 -2.30
CA PHE A 122 14.59 -12.63 -2.91
C PHE A 122 14.18 -13.94 -3.59
N ASP A 123 14.99 -14.47 -4.50
CA ASP A 123 14.68 -15.69 -5.25
C ASP A 123 14.51 -16.91 -4.33
N ARG A 124 15.33 -16.98 -3.26
CA ARG A 124 15.24 -18.02 -2.22
C ARG A 124 13.93 -17.93 -1.44
N GLU A 125 13.60 -16.75 -0.91
CA GLU A 125 12.39 -16.54 -0.11
C GLU A 125 11.13 -16.70 -0.97
N PHE A 126 11.16 -16.28 -2.24
CA PHE A 126 10.06 -16.49 -3.18
C PHE A 126 9.83 -17.99 -3.45
N SER A 127 10.90 -18.74 -3.73
CA SER A 127 10.81 -20.19 -3.90
C SER A 127 10.31 -20.90 -2.63
N LYS A 128 10.74 -20.42 -1.45
CA LYS A 128 10.28 -20.92 -0.15
C LYS A 128 8.79 -20.67 0.05
N MET A 129 8.31 -19.45 -0.22
CA MET A 129 6.89 -19.09 -0.16
C MET A 129 6.04 -20.05 -0.98
N ILE A 130 6.42 -20.32 -2.24
CA ILE A 130 5.70 -21.26 -3.12
C ILE A 130 5.57 -22.65 -2.48
N LYS A 131 6.67 -23.19 -1.94
CA LYS A 131 6.66 -24.51 -1.28
C LYS A 131 5.74 -24.53 -0.05
N LEU A 132 5.79 -23.47 0.76
CA LEU A 132 4.93 -23.35 1.95
C LEU A 132 3.45 -23.29 1.58
N LEU A 133 3.08 -22.46 0.59
CA LEU A 133 1.69 -22.35 0.14
C LEU A 133 1.14 -23.64 -0.50
N LYS A 134 1.99 -24.47 -1.11
CA LYS A 134 1.56 -25.80 -1.58
C LYS A 134 1.21 -26.75 -0.44
N ASN A 135 1.97 -26.69 0.65
CA ASN A 135 1.86 -27.61 1.77
C ASN A 135 0.90 -27.13 2.87
N ASP A 136 0.63 -25.83 2.95
CA ASP A 136 -0.27 -25.22 3.94
C ASP A 136 -1.52 -24.65 3.26
N LYS A 137 -2.61 -25.43 3.32
CA LYS A 137 -3.92 -25.04 2.76
C LYS A 137 -4.51 -23.78 3.41
N LYS A 138 -4.25 -23.55 4.71
CA LYS A 138 -4.77 -22.38 5.42
C LYS A 138 -4.04 -21.12 4.95
N ALA A 139 -2.71 -21.16 4.88
CA ALA A 139 -1.93 -20.05 4.33
C ALA A 139 -2.29 -19.77 2.86
N ARG A 140 -2.47 -20.82 2.04
CA ARG A 140 -2.93 -20.68 0.65
C ARG A 140 -4.27 -19.97 0.55
N LYS A 141 -5.25 -20.36 1.36
CA LYS A 141 -6.56 -19.70 1.38
C LYS A 141 -6.46 -18.22 1.71
N ARG A 142 -5.66 -17.83 2.73
CA ARG A 142 -5.45 -16.42 3.08
C ARG A 142 -4.76 -15.63 1.96
N MET A 143 -3.80 -16.24 1.26
CA MET A 143 -3.15 -15.63 0.09
C MET A 143 -4.16 -15.40 -1.04
N ILE A 144 -5.02 -16.37 -1.35
CA ILE A 144 -6.09 -16.24 -2.36
C ILE A 144 -7.02 -15.08 -2.02
N GLU A 145 -7.51 -15.02 -0.77
CA GLU A 145 -8.38 -13.95 -0.28
C GLU A 145 -7.71 -12.58 -0.38
N THR A 146 -6.43 -12.48 -0.01
CA THR A 146 -5.63 -11.25 -0.12
C THR A 146 -5.49 -10.80 -1.57
N LEU A 147 -5.15 -11.71 -2.48
CA LEU A 147 -4.96 -11.39 -3.91
C LEU A 147 -6.25 -10.94 -4.57
N ARG A 148 -7.38 -11.57 -4.23
CA ARG A 148 -8.71 -11.14 -4.71
C ARG A 148 -9.06 -9.74 -4.21
N TYR A 149 -8.75 -9.43 -2.95
CA TYR A 149 -8.97 -8.09 -2.39
C TYR A 149 -8.10 -7.04 -3.08
N VAL A 150 -6.81 -7.31 -3.28
CA VAL A 150 -5.86 -6.40 -3.95
C VAL A 150 -6.17 -6.23 -5.44
N ALA A 151 -6.69 -7.26 -6.12
CA ALA A 151 -7.13 -7.14 -7.51
C ALA A 151 -8.18 -6.03 -7.71
N GLN A 152 -9.11 -5.88 -6.76
CA GLN A 152 -10.12 -4.81 -6.78
C GLN A 152 -9.50 -3.41 -6.74
N TRP A 153 -8.30 -3.25 -6.18
CA TRP A 153 -7.63 -1.96 -6.14
C TRP A 153 -7.27 -1.47 -7.54
N TYR A 154 -6.75 -2.38 -8.39
CA TYR A 154 -6.39 -2.06 -9.76
C TYR A 154 -7.62 -1.72 -10.61
N GLU A 155 -8.68 -2.51 -10.43
CA GLU A 155 -9.92 -2.42 -11.23
C GLU A 155 -10.72 -1.16 -10.88
N ASP A 156 -10.91 -0.89 -9.58
CA ASP A 156 -11.90 0.08 -9.12
C ASP A 156 -11.32 1.31 -8.42
N LEU A 157 -10.11 1.21 -7.85
CA LEU A 157 -9.62 2.19 -6.87
C LEU A 157 -8.45 3.05 -7.37
N LEU A 158 -7.71 2.62 -8.39
CA LEU A 158 -6.69 3.48 -9.01
C LEU A 158 -7.35 4.72 -9.63
N ASN A 159 -6.82 5.88 -9.24
CA ASN A 159 -7.34 7.19 -9.54
C ASN A 159 -6.81 7.74 -10.88
N ILE A 160 -5.53 7.51 -11.18
CA ILE A 160 -4.86 8.09 -12.35
C ILE A 160 -4.48 7.03 -13.39
N ASP A 161 -4.66 7.35 -14.67
CA ASP A 161 -4.39 6.43 -15.78
C ASP A 161 -2.92 6.03 -15.87
N SER A 162 -2.03 6.94 -15.47
CA SER A 162 -0.59 6.71 -15.45
C SER A 162 -0.21 5.59 -14.47
N ALA A 163 -0.84 5.53 -13.30
CA ALA A 163 -0.66 4.45 -12.32
C ALA A 163 -1.18 3.11 -12.87
N LYS A 164 -2.36 3.09 -13.53
CA LYS A 164 -2.89 1.88 -14.17
C LYS A 164 -1.93 1.31 -15.22
N LYS A 165 -1.36 2.17 -16.05
CA LYS A 165 -0.36 1.78 -17.07
C LYS A 165 0.92 1.25 -16.42
N TYR A 166 1.42 1.94 -15.40
CA TYR A 166 2.63 1.56 -14.67
C TYR A 166 2.48 0.18 -14.01
N LEU A 167 1.36 -0.06 -13.32
CA LEU A 167 1.12 -1.28 -12.54
C LEU A 167 0.61 -2.46 -13.36
N HIS A 168 0.29 -2.28 -14.64
CA HIS A 168 -0.40 -3.29 -15.43
C HIS A 168 0.33 -4.64 -15.45
N LYS A 169 1.65 -4.65 -15.63
CA LYS A 169 2.45 -5.90 -15.67
C LYS A 169 2.44 -6.63 -14.33
N ASP A 170 2.55 -5.89 -13.24
CA ASP A 170 2.57 -6.44 -11.88
C ASP A 170 1.19 -6.89 -11.42
N TYR A 171 0.13 -6.20 -11.84
CA TYR A 171 -1.25 -6.68 -11.70
C TYR A 171 -1.46 -8.01 -12.45
N LEU A 172 -1.07 -8.09 -13.72
CA LEU A 172 -1.17 -9.35 -14.47
C LEU A 172 -0.35 -10.47 -13.84
N PHE A 173 0.81 -10.16 -13.29
CA PHE A 173 1.62 -11.12 -12.54
C PHE A 173 0.84 -11.67 -11.32
N ASN A 174 0.23 -10.80 -10.52
CA ASN A 174 -0.58 -11.20 -9.36
C ASN A 174 -1.79 -12.05 -9.77
N ILE A 175 -2.50 -11.68 -10.85
CA ILE A 175 -3.65 -12.46 -11.35
C ILE A 175 -3.23 -13.84 -11.86
N ASN A 176 -2.12 -13.94 -12.58
CA ASN A 176 -1.60 -15.23 -13.03
C ASN A 176 -1.16 -16.10 -11.86
N PHE A 177 -0.54 -15.49 -10.84
CA PHE A 177 -0.18 -16.19 -9.62
C PHE A 177 -1.41 -16.69 -8.85
N LEU A 178 -2.45 -15.85 -8.72
CA LEU A 178 -3.73 -16.23 -8.12
C LEU A 178 -4.33 -17.47 -8.81
N LYS A 179 -4.43 -17.46 -10.13
CA LYS A 179 -4.92 -18.62 -10.92
C LYS A 179 -4.07 -19.87 -10.69
N GLN A 180 -2.76 -19.70 -10.62
CA GLN A 180 -1.84 -20.80 -10.38
C GLN A 180 -2.07 -21.44 -9.00
N ILE A 181 -2.20 -20.64 -7.94
CA ILE A 181 -2.38 -21.18 -6.59
C ILE A 181 -3.78 -21.77 -6.37
N GLU A 182 -4.80 -21.26 -7.06
CA GLU A 182 -6.15 -21.83 -7.07
C GLU A 182 -6.19 -23.23 -7.72
N SER A 183 -5.26 -23.52 -8.64
CA SER A 183 -5.13 -24.85 -9.28
C SER A 183 -4.32 -25.89 -8.48
N TRP A 184 -3.81 -25.55 -7.29
CA TRP A 184 -3.04 -26.48 -6.45
C TRP A 184 -3.92 -27.35 -5.53
N ASP A 185 -5.22 -27.40 -5.81
CA ASP A 185 -6.19 -28.26 -5.14
C ASP A 185 -6.24 -29.66 -5.75
#